data_AF-A0A2P0QHQ3-F1
#
_entry.id   AF-A0A2P0QHQ3-F1
#
_cell.length_a   1.000
_cell.length_b   1.000
_cell.length_c   1.000
_cell.angle_alpha   90.00
_cell.angle_beta   90.00
_cell.angle_gamma   90.00
#
_symmetry.space_group_name_H-M   'P 1'
#
loop_
_entity.id
_entity.type
_entity.pdbx_description
1 polymer ?
#
loop_
_entity_poly.entity_id
_entity_poly.type
_entity_poly.pdbx_seq_one_letter_code
_entity_poly.pdbx_strand_id
1 'polypeptide(L)'
;MRKITTFFKKFQQFKKRSFLESACSFYFGLIFGNLFGTLLKNTIVWNGTVFGGMILFLEFLNSLLYQKKTVLLRLLKNVQIGLLLGLLIDAFKVGS
;
A
#
# COMPACT_ATOMS: atom_id res chain seq x y z
N MET A 1 27.87 -20.69 20.60
CA MET A 1 27.71 -20.69 19.12
C MET A 1 26.42 -21.32 18.59
N ARG A 2 25.93 -22.49 19.09
CA ARG A 2 24.68 -23.15 18.60
C ARG A 2 23.38 -22.33 18.72
N LYS A 3 23.29 -21.40 19.68
CA LYS A 3 22.11 -20.51 19.84
C LYS A 3 22.02 -19.42 18.75
N ILE A 4 23.16 -18.96 18.22
CA ILE A 4 23.20 -17.92 17.19
C ILE A 4 22.73 -18.47 15.84
N THR A 5 23.14 -19.70 15.51
CA THR A 5 22.74 -20.36 14.25
C THR A 5 21.26 -20.75 14.22
N THR A 6 20.65 -21.06 15.37
CA THR A 6 19.21 -21.33 15.49
C THR A 6 18.38 -20.05 15.37
N PHE A 7 18.89 -18.92 15.89
CA PHE A 7 18.25 -17.61 15.72
C PHE A 7 18.25 -17.16 14.25
N PHE A 8 19.37 -17.31 13.54
CA PHE A 8 19.47 -17.01 12.11
C PHE A 8 18.58 -17.92 11.25
N LYS A 9 18.48 -19.22 11.56
CA LYS A 9 17.56 -20.14 10.87
C LYS A 9 16.09 -19.73 11.04
N LYS A 10 15.68 -19.27 12.23
CA LYS A 10 14.32 -18.75 12.47
C LYS A 10 14.06 -17.49 11.65
N PHE A 11 14.99 -16.55 11.61
CA PHE A 11 14.87 -15.31 10.83
C PHE A 11 14.77 -15.58 9.31
N GLN A 12 15.47 -16.61 8.83
CA GLN A 12 15.46 -17.03 7.43
C GLN A 12 14.16 -17.74 7.02
N GLN A 13 13.46 -18.38 7.96
CA GLN A 13 12.19 -19.09 7.72
C GLN A 13 10.99 -18.14 7.61
N PHE A 14 11.02 -17.00 8.31
CA PHE A 14 10.04 -15.91 8.14
C PHE A 14 10.17 -15.15 6.81
N LYS A 15 11.33 -15.25 6.14
CA LYS A 15 11.71 -14.36 5.03
C LYS A 15 11.31 -14.85 3.62
N LYS A 16 10.98 -16.13 3.41
CA LYS A 16 11.12 -16.73 2.06
C LYS A 16 9.90 -16.78 1.14
N ARG A 17 8.65 -16.56 1.59
CA ARG A 17 7.48 -16.56 0.67
C ARG A 17 6.54 -15.36 0.84
N SER A 18 6.15 -15.02 2.07
CA SER A 18 5.15 -13.97 2.32
C SER A 18 5.68 -12.54 2.16
N PHE A 19 6.99 -12.31 2.28
CA PHE A 19 7.59 -10.98 2.17
C PHE A 19 7.58 -10.48 0.72
N LEU A 20 7.99 -11.32 -0.23
CA LEU A 20 7.99 -10.99 -1.66
C LEU A 20 6.59 -10.69 -2.17
N GLU A 21 5.60 -11.51 -1.78
CA GLU A 21 4.20 -11.31 -2.16
C GLU A 21 3.62 -10.00 -1.61
N SER A 22 4.00 -9.66 -0.37
CA SER A 22 3.62 -8.39 0.26
C SER A 22 4.29 -7.19 -0.41
N ALA A 23 5.58 -7.30 -0.75
CA ALA A 23 6.32 -6.27 -1.45
C ALA A 23 5.78 -6.05 -2.86
N CYS A 24 5.52 -7.12 -3.64
CA CYS A 24 4.89 -7.00 -4.96
C CYS A 24 3.52 -6.34 -4.88
N SER A 25 2.67 -6.74 -3.91
CA SER A 25 1.36 -6.11 -3.72
C SER A 25 1.47 -4.63 -3.37
N PHE A 26 2.45 -4.27 -2.54
CA PHE A 26 2.75 -2.88 -2.21
C PHE A 26 3.19 -2.07 -3.44
N TYR A 27 4.15 -2.57 -4.23
CA TYR A 27 4.62 -1.91 -5.45
C TYR A 27 3.51 -1.78 -6.49
N PHE A 28 2.65 -2.78 -6.60
CA PHE A 28 1.47 -2.72 -7.47
C PHE A 28 0.53 -1.59 -7.04
N GLY A 29 0.25 -1.47 -5.74
CA GLY A 29 -0.50 -0.34 -5.19
C GLY A 29 0.14 1.01 -5.51
N LEU A 30 1.47 1.11 -5.39
CA LEU A 30 2.22 2.34 -5.68
C LEU A 30 2.10 2.76 -7.15
N ILE A 31 2.27 1.83 -8.09
CA ILE A 31 2.10 2.07 -9.53
C ILE A 31 0.67 2.54 -9.83
N PHE A 32 -0.34 1.87 -9.26
CA PHE A 32 -1.74 2.26 -9.43
C PHE A 32 -2.05 3.63 -8.85
N GLY A 33 -1.55 3.94 -7.65
CA GLY A 33 -1.74 5.26 -7.03
C GLY A 33 -1.19 6.39 -7.90
N ASN A 34 -0.01 6.18 -8.49
CA ASN A 34 0.63 7.17 -9.36
C ASN A 34 -0.09 7.32 -10.73
N LEU A 35 -0.58 6.20 -11.29
CA LEU A 35 -1.42 6.22 -12.50
C LEU A 35 -2.73 6.99 -12.25
N PHE A 36 -3.38 6.73 -11.11
CA PHE A 36 -4.59 7.45 -10.72
C PHE A 36 -4.32 8.95 -10.57
N GLY A 37 -3.24 9.35 -9.89
CA GLY A 37 -2.84 10.76 -9.77
C GLY A 37 -2.69 11.45 -11.13
N THR A 38 -2.01 10.78 -12.06
CA THR A 38 -1.81 11.30 -13.43
C THR A 38 -3.12 11.42 -14.22
N LEU A 39 -4.01 10.42 -14.15
CA LEU A 39 -5.31 10.42 -14.84
C LEU A 39 -6.27 11.48 -14.26
N LEU A 40 -6.28 11.61 -12.94
CA LEU A 40 -7.09 12.59 -12.24
C LEU A 40 -6.62 14.00 -12.57
N LYS A 41 -5.31 14.25 -12.62
CA LYS A 41 -4.76 15.56 -13.03
C LYS A 41 -5.17 15.97 -14.44
N ASN A 42 -5.33 15.02 -15.36
CA ASN A 42 -5.75 15.30 -16.74
C ASN A 42 -7.25 15.60 -16.87
N THR A 43 -8.06 15.20 -15.90
CA THR A 43 -9.53 15.28 -16.00
C THR A 43 -10.16 16.25 -15.00
N ILE A 44 -9.54 16.42 -13.84
CA ILE A 44 -10.06 17.17 -12.68
C ILE A 44 -8.91 17.95 -12.06
N VAL A 45 -9.16 19.22 -11.72
CA VAL A 45 -8.19 20.03 -10.96
C VAL A 45 -7.88 19.32 -9.65
N TRP A 46 -6.61 18.99 -9.45
CA TRP A 46 -6.12 18.32 -8.26
C TRP A 46 -6.19 19.25 -7.05
N ASN A 47 -7.37 19.31 -6.43
CA ASN A 47 -7.64 20.12 -5.26
C ASN A 47 -7.58 19.26 -3.99
N GLY A 48 -7.20 19.86 -2.85
CA GLY A 48 -7.16 19.18 -1.54
C GLY A 48 -8.46 18.45 -1.18
N THR A 49 -9.60 18.87 -1.73
CA THR A 49 -10.90 18.19 -1.59
C THR A 49 -10.93 16.81 -2.23
N VAL A 50 -10.33 16.63 -3.42
CA VAL A 50 -10.26 15.32 -4.10
C VAL A 50 -9.37 14.37 -3.32
N PHE A 51 -8.25 14.88 -2.81
CA PHE A 51 -7.35 14.11 -1.96
C PHE A 51 -8.02 13.68 -0.64
N GLY A 52 -8.74 14.60 0.02
CA GLY A 52 -9.55 14.31 1.20
C GLY A 52 -10.63 13.25 0.94
N GLY A 53 -11.32 13.33 -0.21
CA GLY A 53 -12.30 12.32 -0.62
C GLY A 53 -11.68 10.93 -0.83
N MET A 54 -10.48 10.86 -1.42
CA MET A 54 -9.74 9.60 -1.55
C MET A 54 -9.33 8.99 -0.21
N ILE A 55 -8.87 9.81 0.75
CA ILE A 55 -8.55 9.34 2.10
C ILE A 55 -9.79 8.74 2.79
N LEU A 56 -10.93 9.44 2.72
CA LEU A 56 -12.20 8.94 3.29
C LEU A 56 -12.66 7.65 2.63
N PHE A 57 -12.52 7.53 1.31
CA PHE A 57 -12.83 6.30 0.59
C PHE A 57 -11.93 5.13 1.03
N LEU A 58 -10.64 5.38 1.22
CA LEU A 58 -9.69 4.38 1.74
C LEU A 58 -10.03 3.97 3.18
N GLU A 59 -10.42 4.91 4.03
CA GLU A 59 -10.86 4.63 5.40
C GLU A 59 -12.14 3.78 5.43
N PHE A 60 -13.10 4.10 4.55
CA PHE A 60 -14.30 3.30 4.36
C PHE A 60 -13.98 1.87 3.92
N LEU A 61 -13.09 1.70 2.93
CA LEU A 61 -12.62 0.37 2.52
C LEU A 61 -11.95 -0.39 3.68
N ASN A 62 -11.13 0.29 4.49
CA ASN A 62 -10.47 -0.33 5.63
C ASN A 62 -11.47 -0.80 6.70
N SER A 63 -12.55 -0.05 6.92
CA SER A 63 -13.64 -0.43 7.82
C SER A 63 -14.35 -1.71 7.33
N LEU A 64 -14.65 -1.81 6.04
CA LEU A 64 -15.25 -3.02 5.44
C LEU A 64 -14.33 -4.25 5.55
N LEU A 65 -13.02 -4.04 5.42
CA LEU A 65 -12.00 -5.10 5.45
C LEU A 65 -11.63 -5.52 6.88
N TYR A 66 -12.09 -4.81 7.92
CA TYR A 66 -11.71 -5.05 9.32
C TYR A 66 -12.20 -6.40 9.86
N GLN A 67 -13.35 -6.89 9.38
CA GLN A 67 -14.03 -8.05 9.95
C GLN A 67 -13.43 -9.41 9.57
N LYS A 68 -12.56 -9.49 8.56
CA LYS A 68 -12.10 -10.77 8.00
C LYS A 68 -10.56 -10.90 8.08
N LYS A 69 -10.07 -12.09 8.45
CA LYS A 69 -8.62 -12.41 8.54
C LYS A 69 -8.21 -13.43 7.48
N THR A 70 -8.32 -13.07 6.20
CA THR A 70 -7.86 -13.92 5.09
C THR A 70 -6.54 -13.39 4.50
N VAL A 71 -5.77 -14.27 3.85
CA VAL A 71 -4.49 -13.92 3.20
C VAL A 71 -4.70 -12.84 2.14
N LEU A 72 -5.80 -12.91 1.39
CA LEU A 72 -6.17 -11.94 0.35
C LEU A 72 -6.37 -10.53 0.92
N LEU A 73 -6.89 -10.41 2.14
CA LEU A 73 -7.06 -9.12 2.81
C LEU A 73 -5.74 -8.50 3.25
N ARG A 74 -4.72 -9.33 3.55
CA ARG A 74 -3.37 -8.85 3.82
C ARG A 74 -2.76 -8.22 2.57
N LEU A 75 -2.95 -8.84 1.40
CA LEU A 75 -2.50 -8.29 0.12
C LEU A 75 -3.24 -6.99 -0.22
N LEU A 76 -4.56 -6.95 -0.05
CA LEU A 76 -5.36 -5.74 -0.27
C LEU A 76 -4.91 -4.58 0.63
N LYS A 77 -4.58 -4.84 1.91
CA LYS A 77 -4.03 -3.81 2.80
C LYS A 77 -2.68 -3.28 2.32
N ASN A 78 -1.80 -4.15 1.81
CA ASN A 78 -0.51 -3.73 1.25
C ASN A 78 -0.71 -2.89 -0.02
N VAL A 79 -1.65 -3.28 -0.90
CA VAL A 79 -2.03 -2.49 -2.08
C VAL A 79 -2.58 -1.13 -1.64
N GLN A 80 -3.45 -1.10 -0.63
CA GLN A 80 -4.07 0.12 -0.12
C GLN A 80 -3.03 1.12 0.40
N ILE A 81 -2.04 0.65 1.16
CA ILE A 81 -0.94 1.48 1.67
C ILE A 81 -0.06 1.96 0.50
N GLY A 82 0.23 1.10 -0.47
CA GLY A 82 0.96 1.48 -1.68
C GLY A 82 0.22 2.57 -2.48
N LEU A 83 -1.10 2.43 -2.63
CA LEU A 83 -1.95 3.37 -3.34
C LEU A 83 -1.98 4.73 -2.64
N LEU A 84 -2.12 4.76 -1.32
CA LEU A 84 -2.05 5.98 -0.52
C LEU A 84 -0.70 6.68 -0.68
N LEU A 85 0.41 5.94 -0.63
CA LEU A 85 1.75 6.48 -0.84
C LEU A 85 1.95 7.01 -2.26
N GLY A 86 1.47 6.30 -3.28
CA GLY A 86 1.54 6.74 -4.67
C GLY A 86 0.80 8.06 -4.89
N LEU A 87 -0.42 8.18 -4.36
CA LEU A 87 -1.21 9.42 -4.41
C LEU A 87 -0.55 10.55 -3.62
N LEU A 88 0.04 10.25 -2.46
CA LEU A 88 0.72 11.23 -1.62
C LEU A 88 1.97 11.79 -2.32
N ILE A 89 2.77 10.93 -2.94
CA ILE A 89 3.96 11.32 -3.71
C ILE A 89 3.55 12.25 -4.86
N ASP A 90 2.49 11.91 -5.60
CA ASP A 90 2.01 12.73 -6.69
C ASP A 90 1.44 14.07 -6.19
N ALA A 91 0.70 14.07 -5.08
CA ALA A 91 0.20 15.30 -4.47
C ALA A 91 1.32 16.26 -4.03
N PHE A 92 2.42 15.74 -3.45
CA PHE A 92 3.58 16.56 -3.09
C PHE A 92 4.36 17.07 -4.30
N LYS A 93 4.40 16.31 -5.41
CA LYS A 93 5.05 16.73 -6.65
C LYS A 93 4.43 17.99 -7.25
N VAL A 94 3.13 18.22 -7.03
CA VAL A 94 2.38 19.35 -7.59
C VAL A 94 2.45 20.59 -6.68
N GLY A 95 2.88 20.44 -5.42
CA GLY A 95 3.01 21.54 -4.46
C GLY A 95 4.38 22.22 -4.40
N SER A 96 5.33 21.83 -5.27
CA SER A 96 6.62 22.50 -5.50
C SER A 96 6.54 23.47 -6.66
#